data_AF-A0A2V7LD19-F1
#
_entry.id   AF-A0A2V7LD19-F1
#
_cell.length_a   1.000
_cell.length_b   1.000
_cell.length_c   1.000
_cell.angle_alpha   90.00
_cell.angle_beta   90.00
_cell.angle_gamma   90.00
#
_symmetry.space_group_name_H-M   'P 1'
#
loop_
_entity.id
_entity.type
_entity.pdbx_description
1 polymer ?
#
loop_
_entity_poly.entity_id
_entity_poly.type
_entity_poly.pdbx_seq_one_letter_code
_entity_poly.pdbx_strand_id
1 'polypeptide(L)'
;MNGCLKGLFRLALLTVVFAMALVAWWFREPILHAASRWLGPRRTALPPVSDTAVGAPTPKALSSSQTKYEKLKKPVGPDSVVLSPNEIASMIGSGIDWSVRKSFDSLRVELLEGTVAVYCRLDTRVIPPDAIGPLAGMLNPMEPLRIAGPLRIDRPGVAHFTVQELSLRGFPFPGQVVKQLAQRMAGADSTGAVPLRVSPTFLDVAIHPTGVVLYRHRRRSS
;
A
#
# COMPACT_ATOMS: atom_id res chain seq x y z
N MET A 1 10.21 59.09 3.51
CA MET A 1 8.95 58.59 2.89
C MET A 1 9.22 57.33 2.06
N ASN A 2 9.57 56.19 2.67
CA ASN A 2 9.98 54.95 1.96
C ASN A 2 9.08 53.73 2.25
N GLY A 3 7.95 53.91 2.94
CA GLY A 3 7.05 52.84 3.36
C GLY A 3 6.04 52.39 2.29
N CYS A 4 5.41 53.33 1.57
CA CYS A 4 4.37 53.01 0.59
C CYS A 4 4.91 52.28 -0.66
N LEU A 5 6.11 52.65 -1.14
CA LEU A 5 6.68 52.05 -2.34
C LEU A 5 7.07 50.58 -2.14
N LYS A 6 7.53 50.25 -0.92
CA LYS A 6 7.88 48.87 -0.51
C LYS A 6 6.64 48.00 -0.34
N GLY A 7 5.53 48.58 0.12
CA GLY A 7 4.23 47.92 0.21
C GLY A 7 3.63 47.60 -1.16
N LEU A 8 3.65 48.56 -2.09
CA LEU A 8 3.19 48.38 -3.47
C LEU A 8 4.00 47.30 -4.21
N PHE A 9 5.31 47.26 -4.02
CA PHE A 9 6.15 46.23 -4.65
C PHE A 9 5.85 44.82 -4.11
N ARG A 10 5.60 44.69 -2.81
CA ARG A 10 5.18 43.41 -2.21
C ARG A 10 3.80 42.97 -2.70
N LEU A 11 2.86 43.90 -2.83
CA LEU A 11 1.52 43.63 -3.36
C LEU A 11 1.59 43.19 -4.82
N ALA A 12 2.32 43.92 -5.67
CA ALA A 12 2.53 43.55 -7.07
C ALA A 12 3.18 42.16 -7.21
N LEU A 13 4.19 41.86 -6.40
CA LEU A 13 4.82 40.54 -6.37
C LEU A 13 3.83 39.45 -5.95
N LEU A 14 2.99 39.71 -4.94
CA LEU A 14 1.96 38.78 -4.48
C LEU A 14 0.94 38.51 -5.59
N THR A 15 0.48 39.54 -6.30
CA THR A 15 -0.46 39.40 -7.41
C THR A 15 0.15 38.60 -8.55
N VAL A 16 1.43 38.81 -8.87
CA VAL A 16 2.16 38.02 -9.88
C VAL A 16 2.30 36.57 -9.46
N VAL A 17 2.63 36.30 -8.20
CA VAL A 17 2.69 34.92 -7.66
C VAL A 17 1.31 34.26 -7.72
N PHE A 18 0.25 34.97 -7.37
CA PHE A 18 -1.12 34.46 -7.41
C PHE A 18 -1.59 34.19 -8.84
N ALA A 19 -1.27 35.09 -9.77
CA ALA A 19 -1.54 34.90 -11.20
C ALA A 19 -0.75 33.71 -11.76
N MET A 20 0.53 33.54 -11.39
CA MET A 20 1.31 32.36 -11.76
C MET A 20 0.74 31.08 -11.17
N ALA A 21 0.27 31.10 -9.92
CA ALA A 21 -0.40 29.96 -9.29
C ALA A 21 -1.71 29.60 -10.01
N LEU A 22 -2.51 30.60 -10.41
CA LEU A 22 -3.74 30.40 -11.19
C LEU A 22 -3.46 29.88 -12.60
N VAL A 23 -2.41 30.38 -13.27
CA VAL A 23 -1.99 29.89 -14.59
C VAL A 23 -1.44 28.47 -14.48
N ALA A 24 -0.63 28.17 -13.46
CA ALA A 24 -0.16 26.82 -13.17
C ALA A 24 -1.32 25.87 -12.83
N TRP A 25 -2.36 26.36 -12.18
CA TRP A 25 -3.59 25.62 -11.91
C TRP A 25 -4.40 25.36 -13.19
N TRP A 26 -4.55 26.36 -14.04
CA TRP A 26 -5.31 26.27 -15.30
C TRP A 26 -4.61 25.39 -16.33
N PHE A 27 -3.28 25.43 -16.41
CA PHE A 27 -2.45 24.64 -17.32
C PHE A 27 -1.78 23.43 -16.63
N ARG A 28 -2.37 22.94 -15.54
CA ARG A 28 -1.81 21.86 -14.71
C ARG A 28 -1.47 20.59 -15.50
N GLU A 29 -2.29 20.19 -16.45
CA GLU A 29 -2.11 18.97 -17.25
C GLU A 29 -0.91 19.05 -18.22
N PRO A 30 -0.79 20.09 -19.08
CA PRO A 30 0.36 20.22 -19.97
C PRO A 30 1.68 20.50 -19.23
N ILE A 31 1.64 21.23 -18.10
CA ILE A 31 2.85 21.49 -17.29
C ILE A 31 3.34 20.20 -16.62
N LEU A 32 2.44 19.36 -16.11
CA LEU A 32 2.82 18.06 -15.54
C LEU A 32 3.37 17.10 -16.60
N HIS A 33 2.86 17.13 -17.84
CA HIS A 33 3.39 16.36 -18.96
C HIS A 33 4.74 16.89 -19.50
N ALA A 34 5.00 18.19 -19.39
CA ALA A 34 6.30 18.77 -19.70
C ALA A 34 7.32 18.51 -18.57
N ALA A 35 6.89 18.60 -17.31
CA ALA A 35 7.72 18.32 -16.15
C ALA A 35 8.10 16.84 -16.03
N SER A 36 7.22 15.91 -16.45
CA SER A 36 7.54 14.47 -16.52
C SER A 36 8.63 14.13 -17.54
N ARG A 37 8.90 15.02 -18.51
CA ARG A 37 10.02 14.87 -19.45
C ARG A 37 11.37 15.26 -18.84
N TRP A 38 11.38 16.10 -17.80
CA TRP A 38 12.61 16.61 -17.16
C TRP A 38 12.91 15.94 -15.81
N LEU A 39 11.89 15.48 -15.08
CA LEU A 39 12.03 14.87 -13.74
C LEU A 39 12.14 13.33 -13.76
N GLY A 40 12.35 12.74 -14.95
CA GLY A 40 12.36 11.29 -15.15
C GLY A 40 10.99 10.64 -14.98
N PRO A 41 10.77 9.44 -15.55
CA PRO A 41 9.50 8.73 -15.43
C PRO A 41 9.31 8.27 -13.98
N ARG A 42 8.63 9.07 -13.15
CA ARG A 42 8.02 8.58 -11.91
C ARG A 42 6.98 7.55 -12.31
N ARG A 43 7.36 6.27 -12.26
CA ARG A 43 6.54 5.14 -12.71
C ARG A 43 5.24 5.11 -11.91
N THR A 44 4.19 5.65 -12.52
CA THR A 44 2.78 5.51 -12.10
C THR A 44 2.18 4.17 -12.54
N ALA A 45 2.91 3.41 -13.35
CA ALA A 45 2.56 2.06 -13.74
C ALA A 45 2.86 1.09 -12.59
N LEU A 46 1.88 0.23 -12.28
CA LEU A 46 2.07 -0.92 -11.41
C LEU A 46 3.34 -1.69 -11.83
N PRO A 47 4.22 -2.10 -10.88
CA PRO A 47 5.45 -2.79 -11.23
C PRO A 47 5.11 -4.05 -12.05
N PRO A 48 5.78 -4.28 -13.18
CA PRO A 48 5.43 -5.36 -14.09
C PRO A 48 5.59 -6.72 -13.40
N VAL A 49 4.65 -7.64 -13.65
CA VAL A 49 4.62 -9.00 -13.07
C VAL A 49 5.79 -9.87 -13.59
N SER A 50 6.63 -9.34 -14.47
CA SER A 50 7.86 -9.96 -14.94
C SER A 50 8.99 -9.93 -13.90
N ASP A 51 8.89 -9.08 -12.87
CA ASP A 51 9.78 -9.15 -11.71
C ASP A 51 9.37 -10.33 -10.84
N THR A 52 10.30 -11.25 -10.59
CA THR A 52 10.06 -12.48 -9.81
C THR A 52 9.58 -12.23 -8.38
N ALA A 53 9.71 -11.00 -7.88
CA ALA A 53 9.23 -10.55 -6.58
C ALA A 53 7.78 -10.03 -6.59
N VAL A 54 7.19 -9.82 -7.77
CA VAL A 54 5.84 -9.24 -7.93
C VAL A 54 4.85 -10.31 -8.36
N GLY A 55 3.74 -10.41 -7.64
CA GLY A 55 2.65 -11.33 -7.93
C GLY A 55 1.30 -10.65 -8.07
N ALA A 56 0.39 -11.32 -8.78
CA ALA A 56 -1.01 -10.92 -8.92
C ALA A 56 -1.94 -12.07 -8.51
N PRO A 57 -3.15 -11.77 -7.98
CA PRO A 57 -4.12 -12.80 -7.65
C PRO A 57 -4.51 -13.60 -8.89
N THR A 58 -4.34 -14.92 -8.83
CA THR A 58 -4.85 -15.85 -9.85
C THR A 58 -5.58 -17.03 -9.20
N PRO A 59 -6.60 -17.61 -9.85
CA PRO A 59 -7.31 -18.79 -9.32
C PRO A 59 -6.37 -19.98 -9.07
N LYS A 60 -5.40 -20.19 -9.97
CA LYS A 60 -4.38 -21.26 -9.84
C LYS A 60 -3.48 -21.04 -8.62
N ALA A 61 -3.07 -19.79 -8.35
CA ALA A 61 -2.28 -19.49 -7.18
C ALA A 61 -3.10 -19.61 -5.89
N LEU A 62 -4.40 -19.32 -5.92
CA LEU A 62 -5.28 -19.51 -4.76
C LEU A 62 -5.44 -21.01 -4.42
N SER A 63 -5.69 -21.86 -5.42
CA SER A 63 -5.81 -23.30 -5.18
C SER A 63 -4.48 -23.93 -4.74
N SER A 64 -3.35 -23.48 -5.31
CA SER A 64 -2.01 -23.89 -4.89
C SER A 64 -1.71 -23.49 -3.45
N SER A 65 -2.02 -22.24 -3.06
CA SER A 65 -1.79 -21.77 -1.68
C SER A 65 -2.66 -22.53 -0.68
N GLN A 66 -3.93 -22.80 -1.00
CA GLN A 66 -4.81 -23.65 -0.19
C GLN A 66 -4.27 -25.07 -0.04
N THR A 67 -3.74 -25.66 -1.11
CA THR A 67 -3.16 -27.03 -1.06
C THR A 67 -1.92 -27.07 -0.16
N LYS A 68 -1.04 -26.08 -0.24
CA LYS A 68 0.14 -25.96 0.63
C LYS A 68 -0.28 -25.77 2.08
N TYR A 69 -1.30 -24.95 2.31
CA TYR A 69 -1.86 -24.72 3.63
C TYR A 69 -2.47 -25.98 4.24
N GLU A 70 -3.26 -26.75 3.49
CA GLU A 70 -3.81 -28.02 3.95
C GLU A 70 -2.72 -29.06 4.23
N LYS A 71 -1.62 -29.06 3.47
CA LYS A 71 -0.45 -29.89 3.78
C LYS A 71 0.18 -29.51 5.12
N LEU A 72 0.32 -28.21 5.40
CA LEU A 72 0.90 -27.72 6.66
C LEU A 72 0.06 -28.11 7.88
N LYS A 73 -1.26 -28.20 7.74
CA LYS A 73 -2.17 -28.63 8.83
C LYS A 73 -2.02 -30.10 9.21
N LYS A 74 -1.56 -30.96 8.30
CA LYS A 74 -1.51 -32.40 8.56
C LYS A 74 -0.53 -32.69 9.71
N PRO A 75 -0.84 -33.66 10.60
CA PRO A 75 0.07 -34.08 11.66
C PRO A 75 1.46 -34.47 11.12
N VAL A 76 1.48 -35.25 10.03
CA VAL A 76 2.71 -35.67 9.31
C VAL A 76 3.05 -34.70 8.16
N GLY A 77 2.60 -33.45 8.26
CA GLY A 77 2.88 -32.39 7.29
C GLY A 77 4.30 -31.81 7.44
N PRO A 78 4.77 -31.04 6.44
CA PRO A 78 6.05 -30.33 6.54
C PRO A 78 6.03 -29.29 7.67
N ASP A 79 7.20 -28.93 8.20
CA ASP A 79 7.34 -27.90 9.23
C ASP A 79 7.22 -26.47 8.68
N SER A 80 7.38 -26.29 7.37
CA SER A 80 7.22 -25.00 6.70
C SER A 80 6.71 -25.17 5.27
N VAL A 81 6.06 -24.13 4.75
CA VAL A 81 5.72 -24.03 3.32
C VAL A 81 6.18 -22.69 2.76
N VAL A 82 6.63 -22.70 1.52
CA VAL A 82 7.01 -21.48 0.79
C VAL A 82 5.89 -21.08 -0.16
N LEU A 83 5.41 -19.85 -0.02
CA LEU A 83 4.43 -19.22 -0.89
C LEU A 83 5.12 -18.25 -1.85
N SER A 84 4.81 -18.35 -3.12
CA SER A 84 5.22 -17.41 -4.15
C SER A 84 4.49 -16.07 -4.01
N PRO A 85 5.00 -14.98 -4.63
CA PRO A 85 4.29 -13.69 -4.67
C PRO A 85 2.85 -13.80 -5.18
N ASN A 86 2.60 -14.62 -6.20
CA ASN A 86 1.25 -14.86 -6.73
C ASN A 86 0.33 -15.53 -5.71
N GLU A 87 0.85 -16.48 -4.94
CA GLU A 87 0.11 -17.17 -3.88
C GLU A 87 -0.23 -16.23 -2.73
N ILE A 88 0.69 -15.34 -2.35
CA ILE A 88 0.45 -14.29 -1.35
C ILE A 88 -0.57 -13.27 -1.85
N ALA A 89 -0.44 -12.81 -3.09
CA ALA A 89 -1.41 -11.92 -3.71
C ALA A 89 -2.83 -12.52 -3.73
N SER A 90 -2.95 -13.80 -4.12
CA SER A 90 -4.22 -14.52 -4.07
C SER A 90 -4.76 -14.66 -2.65
N MET A 91 -3.90 -14.96 -1.67
CA MET A 91 -4.31 -15.09 -0.28
C MET A 91 -4.85 -13.77 0.28
N ILE A 92 -4.12 -12.66 0.07
CA ILE A 92 -4.56 -11.31 0.45
C ILE A 92 -5.87 -10.96 -0.27
N GLY A 93 -5.94 -11.15 -1.59
CA GLY A 93 -7.14 -10.86 -2.37
C GLY A 93 -8.37 -11.68 -1.95
N SER A 94 -8.18 -12.90 -1.45
CA SER A 94 -9.26 -13.75 -0.94
C SER A 94 -9.69 -13.42 0.49
N GLY A 95 -8.82 -12.82 1.30
CA GLY A 95 -9.07 -12.47 2.69
C GLY A 95 -9.64 -11.06 2.90
N ILE A 96 -9.59 -10.21 1.87
CA ILE A 96 -10.17 -8.87 1.90
C ILE A 96 -11.70 -8.96 1.85
N ASP A 97 -12.37 -8.23 2.75
CA ASP A 97 -13.83 -8.13 2.79
C ASP A 97 -14.40 -7.61 1.45
N TRP A 98 -15.59 -8.07 1.06
CA TRP A 98 -16.24 -7.71 -0.20
C TRP A 98 -16.43 -6.19 -0.37
N SER A 99 -16.65 -5.45 0.72
CA SER A 99 -16.77 -3.99 0.70
C SER A 99 -15.45 -3.31 0.28
N VAL A 100 -14.33 -3.78 0.82
CA VAL A 100 -12.98 -3.30 0.52
C VAL A 100 -12.54 -3.75 -0.87
N ARG A 101 -12.97 -4.95 -1.32
CA ARG A 101 -12.70 -5.46 -2.67
C ARG A 101 -13.31 -4.57 -3.77
N LYS A 102 -14.47 -3.93 -3.53
CA LYS A 102 -15.06 -2.99 -4.49
C LYS A 102 -14.25 -1.70 -4.66
N SER A 103 -13.50 -1.32 -3.63
CA SER A 103 -12.64 -0.13 -3.65
C SER A 103 -11.28 -0.39 -4.30
N PHE A 104 -10.94 -1.66 -4.58
CA PHE A 104 -9.67 -2.06 -5.19
C PHE A 104 -9.88 -2.76 -6.54
N ASP A 105 -9.58 -2.07 -7.64
CA ASP A 105 -9.78 -2.58 -9.01
C ASP A 105 -8.70 -3.57 -9.45
N SER A 106 -7.44 -3.33 -9.05
CA SER A 106 -6.33 -4.25 -9.28
C SER A 106 -5.49 -4.39 -8.02
N LEU A 107 -4.94 -5.59 -7.79
CA LEU A 107 -4.06 -5.88 -6.67
C LEU A 107 -2.80 -6.55 -7.20
N ARG A 108 -1.63 -6.02 -6.81
CA ARG A 108 -0.33 -6.65 -6.99
C ARG A 108 0.38 -6.65 -5.65
N VAL A 109 1.16 -7.68 -5.40
CA VAL A 109 1.99 -7.79 -4.20
C VAL A 109 3.42 -7.91 -4.63
N GLU A 110 4.27 -7.06 -4.08
CA GLU A 110 5.72 -7.15 -4.18
C GLU A 110 6.26 -7.62 -2.83
N LEU A 111 7.13 -8.63 -2.87
CA LEU A 111 7.84 -9.10 -1.70
C LEU A 111 9.21 -8.40 -1.63
N LEU A 112 9.52 -7.88 -0.47
CA LEU A 112 10.80 -7.26 -0.12
C LEU A 112 11.36 -8.00 1.10
N GLU A 113 12.64 -7.83 1.41
CA GLU A 113 13.21 -8.47 2.61
C GLU A 113 12.49 -7.98 3.88
N GLY A 114 11.84 -8.91 4.59
CA GLY A 114 11.05 -8.63 5.80
C GLY A 114 9.79 -7.78 5.60
N THR A 115 9.45 -7.40 4.36
CA THR A 115 8.41 -6.40 4.07
C THR A 115 7.52 -6.87 2.92
N VAL A 116 6.21 -6.63 3.04
CA VAL A 116 5.26 -6.84 1.95
C VAL A 116 4.78 -5.47 1.47
N ALA A 117 4.86 -5.23 0.17
CA ALA A 117 4.29 -4.05 -0.48
C ALA A 117 3.09 -4.46 -1.35
N VAL A 118 1.93 -3.87 -1.08
CA VAL A 118 0.69 -4.07 -1.82
C VAL A 118 0.45 -2.86 -2.70
N TYR A 119 0.31 -3.09 -3.99
CA TYR A 119 -0.07 -2.09 -4.97
C TYR A 119 -1.50 -2.33 -5.41
N CYS A 120 -2.29 -1.28 -5.44
CA CYS A 120 -3.67 -1.38 -5.89
C CYS A 120 -4.16 -0.07 -6.49
N ARG A 121 -5.23 -0.12 -7.27
CA ARG A 121 -5.97 1.09 -7.66
C ARG A 121 -7.10 1.30 -6.68
N LEU A 122 -7.05 2.41 -5.94
CA LEU A 122 -7.99 2.74 -4.88
C LEU A 122 -9.02 3.76 -5.36
N ASP A 123 -10.29 3.55 -5.01
CA ASP A 123 -11.32 4.59 -5.08
C ASP A 123 -11.00 5.73 -4.11
N THR A 124 -10.67 6.91 -4.61
CA THR A 124 -10.24 8.03 -3.76
C THR A 124 -11.35 8.59 -2.89
N ARG A 125 -12.63 8.27 -3.19
CA ARG A 125 -13.78 8.67 -2.36
C ARG A 125 -13.81 8.00 -1.00
N VAL A 126 -13.10 6.88 -0.83
CA VAL A 126 -13.01 6.21 0.47
C VAL A 126 -11.98 6.85 1.39
N ILE A 127 -11.08 7.68 0.85
CA ILE A 127 -10.08 8.37 1.66
C ILE A 127 -10.76 9.59 2.33
N PRO A 128 -10.61 9.77 3.64
CA PRO A 128 -11.09 10.96 4.33
C PRO A 128 -10.53 12.25 3.68
N PRO A 129 -11.37 13.25 3.34
CA PRO A 129 -10.92 14.47 2.66
C PRO A 129 -9.87 15.26 3.44
N ASP A 130 -9.93 15.21 4.77
CA ASP A 130 -8.98 15.84 5.68
C ASP A 130 -7.57 15.24 5.59
N ALA A 131 -7.45 13.96 5.22
CA ALA A 131 -6.16 13.29 5.06
C ALA A 131 -5.47 13.60 3.72
N ILE A 132 -6.25 13.95 2.69
CA ILE A 132 -5.73 14.35 1.37
C ILE A 132 -5.47 15.87 1.33
N GLY A 133 -6.17 16.63 2.18
CA GLY A 133 -6.01 18.08 2.27
C GLY A 133 -6.41 18.78 0.97
N PRO A 134 -5.76 19.90 0.60
CA PRO A 134 -6.13 20.69 -0.59
C PRO A 134 -5.97 19.92 -1.91
N LEU A 135 -5.32 18.76 -1.90
CA LEU A 135 -5.14 17.90 -3.06
C LEU A 135 -6.37 17.04 -3.38
N ALA A 136 -7.40 17.02 -2.52
CA ALA A 136 -8.60 16.21 -2.72
C ALA A 136 -9.31 16.50 -4.06
N GLY A 137 -9.31 17.76 -4.50
CA GLY A 137 -9.87 18.17 -5.79
C GLY A 137 -8.99 17.87 -7.02
N MET A 138 -7.78 17.34 -6.81
CA MET A 138 -6.83 16.99 -7.88
C MET A 138 -6.72 15.48 -8.10
N LEU A 139 -7.36 14.67 -7.27
CA LEU A 139 -7.35 13.21 -7.39
C LEU A 139 -8.37 12.75 -8.43
N ASN A 140 -7.99 11.75 -9.22
CA ASN A 140 -8.94 11.01 -10.04
C ASN A 140 -9.80 10.09 -9.15
N PRO A 141 -10.96 9.63 -9.63
CA PRO A 141 -11.76 8.65 -8.91
C PRO A 141 -10.99 7.37 -8.57
N MET A 142 -10.02 6.97 -9.41
CA MET A 142 -9.19 5.78 -9.21
C MET A 142 -7.71 6.15 -9.30
N GLU A 143 -7.00 6.07 -8.18
CA GLU A 143 -5.58 6.43 -8.09
C GLU A 143 -4.73 5.20 -7.69
N PRO A 144 -3.50 5.06 -8.22
CA PRO A 144 -2.61 3.99 -7.81
C PRO A 144 -2.09 4.26 -6.39
N LEU A 145 -2.32 3.30 -5.51
CA LEU A 145 -1.92 3.28 -4.12
C LEU A 145 -0.86 2.20 -3.91
N ARG A 146 0.15 2.49 -3.09
CA ARG A 146 1.10 1.52 -2.56
C ARG A 146 1.06 1.58 -1.04
N ILE A 147 0.92 0.42 -0.40
CA ILE A 147 0.97 0.23 1.05
C ILE A 147 2.11 -0.73 1.32
N ALA A 148 3.07 -0.39 2.17
CA ALA A 148 4.15 -1.31 2.52
C ALA A 148 4.42 -1.36 4.03
N GLY A 149 4.83 -2.55 4.48
CA GLY A 149 5.12 -2.79 5.87
C GLY A 149 5.51 -4.23 6.19
N PRO A 150 6.08 -4.49 7.37
CA PRO A 150 6.35 -5.85 7.83
C PRO A 150 5.05 -6.54 8.23
N LEU A 151 5.01 -7.86 8.00
CA LEU A 151 3.98 -8.76 8.50
C LEU A 151 4.64 -9.70 9.52
N ARG A 152 4.07 -9.80 10.72
CA ARG A 152 4.56 -10.69 11.78
C ARG A 152 3.43 -11.50 12.38
N ILE A 153 3.69 -12.73 12.78
CA ILE A 153 2.74 -13.53 13.55
C ILE A 153 3.03 -13.27 15.03
N ASP A 154 2.04 -12.70 15.73
CA ASP A 154 2.19 -12.39 17.16
C ASP A 154 1.82 -13.61 18.01
N ARG A 155 0.70 -14.25 17.66
CA ARG A 155 0.19 -15.44 18.35
C ARG A 155 -0.61 -16.31 17.39
N PRO A 156 -0.82 -17.60 17.72
CA PRO A 156 -1.64 -18.49 16.89
C PRO A 156 -2.98 -17.86 16.54
N GLY A 157 -3.21 -17.66 15.24
CA GLY A 157 -4.45 -17.13 14.68
C GLY A 157 -4.47 -15.62 14.44
N VAL A 158 -3.44 -14.88 14.87
CA VAL A 158 -3.34 -13.42 14.70
C VAL A 158 -1.97 -13.02 14.19
N ALA A 159 -1.96 -12.33 13.06
CA ALA A 159 -0.79 -11.66 12.50
C ALA A 159 -1.00 -10.16 12.51
N HIS A 160 0.08 -9.39 12.64
CA HIS A 160 0.07 -7.93 12.60
C HIS A 160 0.78 -7.46 11.35
N PHE A 161 0.08 -6.69 10.53
CA PHE A 161 0.67 -5.97 9.40
C PHE A 161 0.88 -4.51 9.81
N THR A 162 2.14 -4.09 9.98
CA THR A 162 2.43 -2.72 10.42
C THR A 162 2.59 -1.82 9.21
N VAL A 163 1.65 -0.91 8.99
CA VAL A 163 1.72 0.01 7.85
C VAL A 163 2.80 1.06 8.13
N GLN A 164 3.93 0.96 7.42
CA GLN A 164 5.06 1.89 7.58
C GLN A 164 5.09 2.92 6.46
N GLU A 165 4.77 2.50 5.24
CA GLU A 165 4.80 3.35 4.06
C GLU A 165 3.45 3.32 3.36
N LEU A 166 3.01 4.51 2.95
CA LEU A 166 1.83 4.69 2.11
C LEU A 166 2.21 5.70 1.02
N SER A 167 1.91 5.39 -0.24
CA SER A 167 2.04 6.37 -1.31
C SER A 167 0.85 6.31 -2.27
N LEU A 168 0.42 7.49 -2.73
CA LEU A 168 -0.65 7.64 -3.72
C LEU A 168 -0.07 8.36 -4.92
N ARG A 169 -0.21 7.79 -6.12
CA ARG A 169 0.39 8.31 -7.35
C ARG A 169 1.91 8.55 -7.23
N GLY A 170 2.57 7.72 -6.43
CA GLY A 170 4.01 7.83 -6.14
C GLY A 170 4.38 8.96 -5.16
N PHE A 171 3.42 9.69 -4.60
CA PHE A 171 3.66 10.65 -3.53
C PHE A 171 3.56 9.96 -2.16
N PRO A 172 4.64 9.93 -1.36
CA PRO A 172 4.61 9.31 -0.04
C PRO A 172 3.84 10.17 0.95
N PHE A 173 3.04 9.54 1.80
CA PHE A 173 2.36 10.20 2.91
C PHE A 173 3.32 10.36 4.09
N PRO A 174 3.22 11.47 4.86
CA PRO A 174 3.97 11.61 6.10
C PRO A 174 3.58 10.51 7.10
N GLY A 175 4.55 9.97 7.84
CA GLY A 175 4.34 8.81 8.74
C GLY A 175 3.23 8.97 9.78
N GLN A 176 2.96 10.20 10.24
CA GLN A 176 1.83 10.47 11.15
C GLN A 176 0.47 10.28 10.45
N VAL A 177 0.36 10.73 9.19
CA VAL A 177 -0.84 10.56 8.38
C VAL A 177 -1.02 9.08 8.03
N VAL A 178 0.07 8.35 7.78
CA VAL A 178 0.02 6.89 7.56
C VAL A 178 -0.64 6.18 8.75
N LYS A 179 -0.21 6.48 9.99
CA LYS A 179 -0.78 5.87 11.19
C LYS A 179 -2.25 6.23 11.37
N GLN A 180 -2.61 7.50 11.19
CA GLN A 180 -3.99 7.96 11.30
C GLN A 180 -4.90 7.29 10.26
N LEU A 181 -4.43 7.15 9.03
CA LEU A 181 -5.16 6.46 7.96
C LEU A 181 -5.28 4.96 8.26
N ALA A 182 -4.20 4.31 8.70
CA ALA A 182 -4.23 2.90 9.07
C ALA A 182 -5.23 2.64 10.22
N GLN A 183 -5.29 3.52 11.22
CA GLN A 183 -6.25 3.45 12.32
C GLN A 183 -7.69 3.61 11.83
N ARG A 184 -7.96 4.66 11.04
CA ARG A 184 -9.33 4.97 10.59
C ARG A 184 -9.87 4.00 9.55
N MET A 185 -9.01 3.53 8.65
CA MET A 185 -9.41 2.73 7.49
C MET A 185 -9.31 1.23 7.73
N ALA A 186 -8.30 0.80 8.49
CA ALA A 186 -7.97 -0.62 8.67
C ALA A 186 -8.05 -1.08 10.13
N GLY A 187 -8.46 -0.20 11.06
CA GLY A 187 -8.56 -0.54 12.48
C GLY A 187 -7.21 -0.81 13.13
N ALA A 188 -6.14 -0.17 12.64
CA ALA A 188 -4.81 -0.30 13.23
C ALA A 188 -4.75 0.22 14.67
N ASP A 189 -3.76 -0.24 15.43
CA ASP A 189 -3.46 0.28 16.76
C ASP A 189 -2.66 1.62 16.74
N SER A 190 -2.23 2.10 17.90
CA SER A 190 -1.41 3.32 18.05
C SER A 190 -0.06 3.25 17.34
N THR A 191 0.43 2.05 17.04
CA THR A 191 1.70 1.81 16.35
C THR A 191 1.54 1.78 14.83
N GLY A 192 0.31 1.62 14.33
CA GLY A 192 -0.01 1.42 12.91
C GLY A 192 -0.08 -0.06 12.52
N ALA A 193 -0.17 -0.97 13.50
CA ALA A 193 -0.33 -2.39 13.26
C ALA A 193 -1.81 -2.75 13.06
N VAL A 194 -2.11 -3.34 11.90
CA VAL A 194 -3.42 -3.86 11.52
C VAL A 194 -3.49 -5.34 11.90
N PRO A 195 -4.42 -5.75 12.78
CA PRO A 195 -4.60 -7.15 13.12
C PRO A 195 -5.27 -7.91 11.98
N LEU A 196 -4.59 -8.94 11.48
CA LEU A 196 -5.06 -9.84 10.43
C LEU A 196 -5.34 -11.21 11.04
N ARG A 197 -6.53 -11.75 10.75
CA ARG A 197 -6.86 -13.13 11.11
C ARG A 197 -6.11 -14.07 10.18
N VAL A 198 -5.29 -14.92 10.77
CA VAL A 198 -4.54 -15.96 10.05
C VAL A 198 -4.87 -17.32 10.64
N SER A 199 -4.35 -18.39 10.06
CA SER A 199 -4.54 -19.71 10.64
C SER A 199 -3.81 -19.86 11.97
N PRO A 200 -4.40 -20.53 12.97
CA PRO A 200 -3.70 -20.89 14.20
C PRO A 200 -2.58 -21.93 13.99
N THR A 201 -2.50 -22.54 12.80
CA THR A 201 -1.42 -23.47 12.45
C THR A 201 -0.09 -22.75 12.20
N PHE A 202 -0.11 -21.44 11.97
CA PHE A 202 1.10 -20.68 11.73
C PHE A 202 1.73 -20.22 13.04
N LEU A 203 3.05 -20.46 13.17
CA LEU A 203 3.86 -19.98 14.28
C LEU A 203 4.54 -18.67 13.94
N ASP A 204 5.16 -18.61 12.77
CA ASP A 204 5.98 -17.49 12.34
C ASP A 204 5.97 -17.36 10.81
N VAL A 205 6.46 -16.21 10.33
CA VAL A 205 6.56 -15.87 8.91
C VAL A 205 7.91 -15.22 8.62
N ALA A 206 8.60 -15.70 7.58
CA ALA A 206 9.76 -15.03 7.00
C ALA A 206 9.44 -14.57 5.58
N ILE A 207 9.80 -13.34 5.25
CA ILE A 207 9.47 -12.70 3.97
C ILE A 207 10.78 -12.44 3.25
N HIS A 208 10.92 -13.03 2.07
CA HIS A 208 12.04 -12.81 1.16
C HIS A 208 11.51 -12.31 -0.19
N PRO A 209 12.34 -11.64 -0.99
CA PRO A 209 11.95 -11.16 -2.31
C PRO A 209 11.37 -12.24 -3.23
N THR A 210 11.82 -13.48 -3.09
CA THR A 210 11.38 -14.60 -3.95
C THR A 210 10.22 -15.40 -3.38
N GLY A 211 9.83 -15.17 -2.11
CA GLY A 211 8.76 -15.92 -1.48
C GLY A 211 8.62 -15.68 0.02
N VAL A 212 7.48 -16.11 0.56
CA VAL A 212 7.16 -16.07 1.98
C VAL A 212 7.19 -17.47 2.55
N VAL A 213 7.96 -17.68 3.60
CA VAL A 213 8.03 -18.93 4.36
C VAL A 213 7.04 -18.83 5.52
N LEU A 214 6.09 -19.76 5.60
CA LEU A 214 5.19 -19.91 6.74
C LEU A 214 5.61 -21.11 7.57
N TYR A 215 5.90 -20.88 8.85
CA TYR A 215 6.32 -21.93 9.79
C TYR A 215 5.13 -22.50 10.56
N ARG A 216 5.15 -23.82 10.79
CA ARG A 216 4.10 -24.54 11.52
C ARG A 216 4.26 -24.37 13.04
N HIS A 217 3.14 -24.16 13.72
CA HIS A 217 3.03 -24.26 15.16
C HIS A 217 3.04 -25.72 15.60
N ARG A 218 4.14 -26.19 16.19
CA ARG A 218 4.16 -27.49 16.88
C ARG A 218 3.42 -27.36 18.21
N ARG A 219 2.24 -27.99 18.33
CA ARG A 219 1.67 -28.24 19.67
C ARG A 219 2.64 -29.18 20.39
N ARG A 220 3.34 -28.70 21.42
CA ARG A 220 3.99 -29.58 22.41
C ARG A 220 2.88 -30.40 23.06
N SER A 221 2.89 -31.72 22.88
CA SER A 221 2.16 -32.60 23.79
C SER A 221 2.88 -32.53 25.14
N SER A 222 2.19 -32.05 26.18
CA SER A 222 2.58 -32.36 27.55
C SER A 222 2.12 -33.78 27.88
#